data_AF-A0A553A328-F1
#
_entry.id   AF-A0A553A328-F1
#
_cell.length_a   1.000
_cell.length_b   1.000
_cell.length_c   1.000
_cell.angle_alpha   90.00
_cell.angle_beta   90.00
_cell.angle_gamma   90.00
#
_symmetry.space_group_name_H-M   'P 1'
#
loop_
_entity.id
_entity.type
_entity.pdbx_description
1 polymer ?
#
loop_
_entity_poly.entity_id
_entity_poly.type
_entity_poly.pdbx_seq_one_letter_code
_entity_poly.pdbx_strand_id
1 'polypeptide(L)'
;MRLFGFLPKRRVAVPVCSYDADAGRWSDHESGGPVDRTHVTVATFNIWFNELYRQQRYQAIAELLSRERPDVMVFQEVTDAALDVFGGQTWIRQGYRRAAVIGDHNYGMLMLSRLPVQDCTYTRLPSRLNRGCLSARFTVNGRDLVIGCVHLESGKAARQLRARQLTRLFRAVAADTDVVLLGDFNLRDTENDALDPTYRDVWPQLRPGEPGFTEDTSINLMRYDMKNKHRHVRFDRVLVKGQAWQPTEIRLLGVEPIAPSLQRIFPSDHFGVLCRLSAQSGAAQP
;
A
#
# COMPACT_ATOMS: atom_id res chain seq x y z
N MET A 1 15.12 -42.43 -1.71
CA MET A 1 14.17 -41.46 -1.13
C MET A 1 14.91 -40.16 -0.83
N ARG A 2 14.72 -39.11 -1.63
CA ARG A 2 15.11 -37.74 -1.25
C ARG A 2 13.84 -36.90 -1.23
N LEU A 3 13.64 -36.22 -0.11
CA LEU A 3 12.45 -35.44 0.26
C LEU A 3 11.99 -34.55 -0.90
N PHE A 4 10.74 -34.76 -1.35
CA PHE A 4 9.97 -33.72 -2.02
C PHE A 4 9.70 -32.62 -1.00
N GLY A 5 10.62 -31.66 -0.88
CA GLY A 5 10.34 -30.42 -0.16
C GLY A 5 9.22 -29.71 -0.89
N PHE A 6 8.04 -29.60 -0.26
CA PHE A 6 6.95 -28.76 -0.76
C PHE A 6 7.48 -27.34 -0.93
N LEU A 7 7.66 -26.89 -2.17
CA LEU A 7 7.91 -25.49 -2.47
C LEU A 7 6.73 -24.69 -1.87
N PRO A 8 6.99 -23.68 -1.02
CA PRO A 8 5.91 -22.91 -0.42
C PRO A 8 5.03 -22.31 -1.53
N LYS A 9 3.70 -22.37 -1.33
CA LYS A 9 2.73 -21.85 -2.28
C LYS A 9 3.08 -20.40 -2.63
N ARG A 10 3.19 -20.13 -3.93
CA ARG A 10 3.65 -18.84 -4.48
C ARG A 10 2.67 -17.70 -4.23
N ARG A 11 1.39 -18.04 -4.17
CA ARG A 11 0.27 -17.16 -3.83
C ARG A 11 -0.54 -17.87 -2.74
N VAL A 12 -0.85 -17.18 -1.66
CA VAL A 12 -1.59 -17.72 -0.52
C VAL A 12 -2.80 -16.86 -0.24
N ALA A 13 -3.91 -17.47 0.16
CA ALA A 13 -5.05 -16.72 0.67
C ALA A 13 -4.68 -16.06 2.00
N VAL A 14 -5.18 -14.85 2.21
CA VAL A 14 -4.99 -14.08 3.45
C VAL A 14 -6.38 -13.87 4.06
N PRO A 15 -6.60 -14.28 5.31
CA PRO A 15 -7.86 -14.02 6.00
C PRO A 15 -8.17 -12.52 6.04
N VAL A 16 -9.44 -12.21 5.80
CA VAL A 16 -9.99 -10.87 5.97
C VAL A 16 -10.80 -10.88 7.24
N CYS A 17 -10.51 -9.96 8.15
CA CYS A 17 -11.19 -9.88 9.44
C CYS A 17 -11.95 -8.56 9.58
N SER A 18 -13.05 -8.58 10.32
CA SER A 18 -13.71 -7.38 10.87
C SER A 18 -13.61 -7.39 12.39
N TYR A 19 -13.76 -6.24 13.02
CA TYR A 19 -13.77 -6.17 14.48
C TYR A 19 -15.17 -6.51 15.00
N ASP A 20 -15.27 -7.56 15.81
CA ASP A 20 -16.45 -7.92 16.58
C ASP A 20 -16.42 -7.11 17.89
N ALA A 21 -17.36 -6.17 18.03
CA ALA A 21 -17.45 -5.30 19.19
C ALA A 21 -17.91 -6.06 20.44
N ASP A 22 -18.76 -7.07 20.29
CA ASP A 22 -19.31 -7.86 21.39
C ASP A 22 -18.24 -8.82 21.94
N ALA A 23 -17.47 -9.44 21.06
CA ALA A 23 -16.36 -10.32 21.44
C ALA A 23 -15.04 -9.56 21.73
N GLY A 24 -14.97 -8.27 21.45
CA GLY A 24 -13.80 -7.42 21.66
C GLY A 24 -12.56 -7.85 20.86
N ARG A 25 -12.74 -8.47 19.69
CA ARG A 25 -11.63 -9.04 18.89
C ARG A 25 -11.87 -8.96 17.39
N TRP A 26 -10.80 -9.11 16.62
CA TRP A 26 -10.91 -9.31 15.17
C TRP A 26 -11.32 -10.77 14.89
N SER A 27 -12.34 -10.96 14.06
CA SER A 27 -12.84 -12.26 13.63
C SER A 27 -12.92 -12.32 12.12
N ASP A 28 -12.90 -13.54 11.56
CA ASP A 28 -13.07 -13.74 10.12
C ASP A 28 -14.35 -13.08 9.62
N HIS A 29 -14.24 -12.41 8.48
CA HIS A 29 -15.32 -11.70 7.81
C HIS A 29 -15.73 -12.50 6.58
N GLU A 30 -17.04 -12.73 6.41
CA GLU A 30 -17.58 -13.40 5.23
C GLU A 30 -17.31 -12.58 3.95
N SER A 31 -17.14 -13.21 2.79
CA SER A 31 -16.87 -12.49 1.55
C SER A 31 -17.89 -11.38 1.30
N GLY A 32 -17.41 -10.17 1.01
CA GLY A 32 -18.25 -8.99 0.81
C GLY A 32 -19.00 -8.98 -0.52
N GLY A 33 -20.23 -8.47 -0.52
CA GLY A 33 -21.04 -8.25 -1.73
C GLY A 33 -20.62 -7.04 -2.57
N PRO A 34 -21.28 -6.80 -3.72
CA PRO A 34 -20.99 -5.64 -4.57
C PRO A 34 -21.33 -4.32 -3.88
N VAL A 35 -20.69 -3.23 -4.32
CA VAL A 35 -20.93 -1.89 -3.79
C VAL A 35 -20.91 -0.84 -4.90
N ASP A 36 -21.77 0.18 -4.79
CA ASP A 36 -21.74 1.32 -5.71
C ASP A 36 -20.92 2.48 -5.15
N ARG A 37 -20.08 3.06 -6.01
CA ARG A 37 -19.17 4.16 -5.70
C ARG A 37 -18.96 5.04 -6.92
N THR A 38 -19.18 6.35 -6.77
CA THR A 38 -18.75 7.34 -7.78
C THR A 38 -17.24 7.59 -7.72
N HIS A 39 -16.63 7.34 -6.56
CA HIS A 39 -15.21 7.53 -6.31
C HIS A 39 -14.67 6.42 -5.41
N VAL A 40 -13.42 6.05 -5.62
CA VAL A 40 -12.63 5.21 -4.72
C VAL A 40 -11.38 5.98 -4.33
N THR A 41 -11.16 6.17 -3.04
CA THR A 41 -9.93 6.78 -2.52
C THR A 41 -9.00 5.70 -2.00
N VAL A 42 -7.75 5.70 -2.46
CA VAL A 42 -6.71 4.79 -2.02
C VAL A 42 -5.57 5.55 -1.36
N ALA A 43 -4.95 4.96 -0.34
CA ALA A 43 -3.76 5.51 0.29
C ALA A 43 -2.69 4.44 0.51
N THR A 44 -1.42 4.83 0.38
CA THR A 44 -0.27 3.99 0.74
C THR A 44 0.67 4.70 1.71
N PHE A 45 1.27 3.94 2.63
CA PHE A 45 2.28 4.43 3.56
C PHE A 45 3.30 3.33 3.89
N ASN A 46 4.59 3.51 3.56
CA ASN A 46 5.66 2.80 4.25
C ASN A 46 5.82 3.45 5.63
N ILE A 47 5.46 2.73 6.70
CA ILE A 47 5.33 3.33 8.05
C ILE A 47 6.65 3.38 8.82
N TRP A 48 7.72 2.81 8.26
CA TRP A 48 9.04 2.69 8.85
C TRP A 48 9.05 1.96 10.20
N PHE A 49 9.56 0.73 10.24
CA PHE A 49 9.50 -0.10 11.45
C PHE A 49 10.45 0.32 12.60
N ASN A 50 11.28 1.35 12.40
CA ASN A 50 12.30 1.76 13.38
C ASN A 50 11.68 2.18 14.73
N GLU A 51 12.37 1.89 15.83
CA GLU A 51 11.85 2.09 17.19
C GLU A 51 11.73 3.55 17.61
N LEU A 52 12.48 4.46 16.98
CA LEU A 52 12.47 5.89 17.29
C LEU A 52 11.04 6.45 17.22
N TYR A 53 10.49 6.84 18.39
CA TYR A 53 9.14 7.38 18.57
C TYR A 53 8.03 6.54 17.89
N ARG A 54 8.23 5.22 17.70
CA ARG A 54 7.35 4.41 16.83
C ARG A 54 5.87 4.49 17.19
N GLN A 55 5.54 4.51 18.49
CA GLN A 55 4.17 4.59 18.97
C GLN A 55 3.51 5.91 18.55
N GLN A 56 4.18 7.05 18.81
CA GLN A 56 3.69 8.37 18.43
C GLN A 56 3.63 8.54 16.91
N ARG A 57 4.60 7.99 16.19
CA ARG A 57 4.62 7.98 14.73
C ARG A 57 3.43 7.22 14.14
N TYR A 58 3.16 6.00 14.61
CA TYR A 58 2.01 5.22 14.17
C TYR A 58 0.68 5.90 14.52
N GLN A 59 0.58 6.51 15.71
CA GLN A 59 -0.59 7.30 16.10
C GLN A 59 -0.78 8.52 15.18
N ALA A 60 0.29 9.23 14.81
CA ALA A 60 0.22 10.35 13.88
C ALA A 60 -0.24 9.92 12.48
N ILE A 61 0.23 8.77 11.98
CA ILE A 61 -0.27 8.18 10.72
C ILE A 61 -1.76 7.87 10.83
N ALA A 62 -2.20 7.23 11.93
CA ALA A 62 -3.59 6.90 12.16
C ALA A 62 -4.47 8.16 12.25
N GLU A 63 -4.03 9.20 12.96
CA GLU A 63 -4.75 10.46 13.09
C GLU A 63 -4.88 11.16 11.74
N LEU A 64 -3.80 11.23 10.97
CA LEU A 64 -3.83 11.79 9.62
C LEU A 64 -4.86 11.07 8.75
N LEU A 65 -4.82 9.74 8.71
CA LEU A 65 -5.75 8.95 7.89
C LEU A 65 -7.19 8.97 8.40
N SER A 66 -7.41 9.23 9.69
CA SER A 66 -8.76 9.38 10.26
C SER A 66 -9.51 10.60 9.70
N ARG A 67 -8.78 11.62 9.24
CA ARG A 67 -9.33 12.84 8.61
C ARG A 67 -9.66 12.58 7.15
N GLU A 68 -8.85 11.76 6.47
CA GLU A 68 -8.97 11.45 5.06
C GLU A 68 -9.98 10.34 4.75
N ARG A 69 -10.12 9.37 5.67
CA ARG A 69 -10.96 8.17 5.56
C ARG A 69 -10.92 7.45 4.19
N PRO A 70 -9.73 7.08 3.65
CA PRO A 70 -9.64 6.40 2.36
C PRO A 70 -10.46 5.11 2.32
N ASP A 71 -10.99 4.75 1.15
CA ASP A 71 -11.73 3.50 0.99
C ASP A 71 -10.84 2.28 1.17
N VAL A 72 -9.59 2.35 0.69
CA VAL A 72 -8.58 1.31 0.88
C VAL A 72 -7.25 1.94 1.25
N MET A 73 -6.66 1.49 2.36
CA MET A 73 -5.36 1.93 2.85
C MET A 73 -4.42 0.73 2.86
N VAL A 74 -3.20 0.92 2.40
CA VAL A 74 -2.19 -0.13 2.40
C VAL A 74 -0.89 0.34 3.04
N PHE A 75 -0.26 -0.56 3.77
CA PHE A 75 0.91 -0.23 4.58
C PHE A 75 2.02 -1.24 4.38
N GLN A 76 3.24 -0.72 4.33
CA GLN A 76 4.48 -1.48 4.28
C GLN A 76 5.23 -1.31 5.60
N GLU A 77 6.13 -2.25 5.93
CA GLU A 77 6.91 -2.24 7.17
C GLU A 77 6.07 -2.35 8.45
N VAL A 78 4.98 -3.10 8.37
CA VAL A 78 4.04 -3.24 9.50
C VAL A 78 4.58 -4.24 10.51
N THR A 79 4.76 -3.80 11.75
CA THR A 79 5.13 -4.66 12.90
C THR A 79 3.90 -5.01 13.73
N ASP A 80 4.03 -5.92 14.69
CA ASP A 80 2.97 -6.19 15.67
C ASP A 80 2.60 -4.92 16.46
N ALA A 81 3.58 -4.10 16.85
CA ALA A 81 3.33 -2.82 17.51
C ALA A 81 2.51 -1.86 16.63
N ALA A 82 2.74 -1.85 15.32
CA ALA A 82 1.94 -1.06 14.38
C ALA A 82 0.51 -1.63 14.26
N LEU A 83 0.36 -2.96 14.19
CA LEU A 83 -0.96 -3.59 14.19
C LEU A 83 -1.76 -3.25 15.44
N ASP A 84 -1.13 -3.21 16.60
CA ASP A 84 -1.79 -2.87 17.86
C ASP A 84 -2.29 -1.42 17.83
N VAL A 85 -1.47 -0.48 17.35
CA VAL A 85 -1.89 0.93 17.24
C VAL A 85 -3.03 1.10 16.25
N PHE A 86 -2.90 0.58 15.03
CA PHE A 86 -3.96 0.70 14.00
C PHE A 86 -5.21 -0.08 14.39
N GLY A 87 -5.03 -1.31 14.85
CA GLY A 87 -6.10 -2.17 15.35
C GLY A 87 -6.73 -1.67 16.64
N GLY A 88 -6.10 -0.73 17.35
CA GLY A 88 -6.60 -0.04 18.53
C GLY A 88 -7.53 1.15 18.23
N GLN A 89 -7.49 1.68 17.01
CA GLN A 89 -8.29 2.85 16.66
C GLN A 89 -9.77 2.48 16.50
N THR A 90 -10.64 3.14 17.27
CA THR A 90 -12.10 2.94 17.20
C THR A 90 -12.63 3.10 15.78
N TRP A 91 -12.13 4.10 15.04
CA TRP A 91 -12.59 4.38 13.68
C TRP A 91 -12.17 3.33 12.64
N ILE A 92 -11.08 2.61 12.89
CA ILE A 92 -10.66 1.47 12.08
C ILE A 92 -11.54 0.27 12.43
N ARG A 93 -11.67 -0.05 13.73
CA ARG A 93 -12.50 -1.16 14.22
C ARG A 93 -13.95 -1.10 13.68
N GLN A 94 -14.55 0.08 13.69
CA GLN A 94 -15.94 0.27 13.27
C GLN A 94 -16.14 0.36 11.75
N GLY A 95 -15.09 0.72 11.00
CA GLY A 95 -15.24 1.13 9.60
C GLY A 95 -14.46 0.31 8.59
N TYR A 96 -13.53 -0.53 9.03
CA TYR A 96 -12.56 -1.18 8.15
C TYR A 96 -12.44 -2.68 8.43
N ARG A 97 -12.34 -3.41 7.33
CA ARG A 97 -11.88 -4.80 7.29
C ARG A 97 -10.35 -4.80 7.21
N ARG A 98 -9.74 -5.84 7.77
CA ARG A 98 -8.29 -5.98 7.90
C ARG A 98 -7.81 -7.25 7.23
N ALA A 99 -6.80 -7.14 6.38
CA ALA A 99 -5.99 -8.25 5.91
C ALA A 99 -4.52 -7.96 6.22
N ALA A 100 -3.83 -8.87 6.89
CA ALA A 100 -2.45 -8.67 7.34
C ALA A 100 -1.59 -9.89 7.03
N VAL A 101 -0.35 -9.63 6.63
CA VAL A 101 0.67 -10.66 6.41
C VAL A 101 1.87 -10.30 7.24
N ILE A 102 1.89 -10.84 8.46
CA ILE A 102 2.87 -10.60 9.52
C ILE A 102 3.10 -11.96 10.17
N GLY A 103 4.34 -12.40 10.37
CA GLY A 103 4.54 -13.69 11.02
C GLY A 103 5.90 -14.37 10.93
N ASP A 104 6.71 -14.12 9.90
CA ASP A 104 7.99 -14.85 9.74
C ASP A 104 9.24 -13.96 9.93
N HIS A 105 9.06 -12.64 9.91
CA HIS A 105 10.13 -11.65 9.80
C HIS A 105 9.76 -10.35 10.54
N ASN A 106 10.77 -9.51 10.83
CA ASN A 106 10.64 -8.29 11.66
C ASN A 106 9.57 -7.26 11.21
N TYR A 107 8.93 -7.44 10.06
CA TYR A 107 7.82 -6.61 9.56
C TYR A 107 7.05 -7.33 8.45
N GLY A 108 5.91 -6.75 8.06
CA GLY A 108 5.00 -7.28 7.05
C GLY A 108 4.20 -6.19 6.33
N MET A 109 2.99 -6.56 5.92
CA MET A 109 2.08 -5.70 5.15
C MET A 109 0.67 -5.74 5.74
N LEU A 110 -0.04 -4.62 5.64
CA LEU A 110 -1.41 -4.45 6.13
C LEU A 110 -2.25 -3.79 5.06
N MET A 111 -3.46 -4.29 4.86
CA MET A 111 -4.51 -3.64 4.12
C MET A 111 -5.71 -3.40 5.04
N LEU A 112 -6.23 -2.18 5.02
CA LEU A 112 -7.46 -1.80 5.67
C LEU A 112 -8.46 -1.33 4.61
N SER A 113 -9.66 -1.89 4.58
CA SER A 113 -10.66 -1.56 3.56
C SER A 113 -12.05 -1.28 4.13
N ARG A 114 -12.67 -0.18 3.72
CA ARG A 114 -14.10 0.12 3.92
C ARG A 114 -14.97 -0.59 2.90
N LEU A 115 -14.40 -0.92 1.74
CA LEU A 115 -15.09 -1.66 0.70
C LEU A 115 -15.27 -3.13 1.12
N PRO A 116 -16.33 -3.80 0.65
CA PRO A 116 -16.50 -5.24 0.90
C PRO A 116 -15.43 -6.02 0.12
N VAL A 117 -14.49 -6.66 0.85
CA VAL A 117 -13.44 -7.48 0.24
C VAL A 117 -14.01 -8.85 -0.11
N GLN A 118 -13.80 -9.31 -1.34
CA GLN A 118 -14.24 -10.64 -1.78
C GLN A 118 -13.22 -11.71 -1.43
N ASP A 119 -11.99 -11.50 -1.88
CA ASP A 119 -10.85 -12.33 -1.56
C ASP A 119 -9.61 -11.46 -1.35
N CYS A 120 -8.68 -11.96 -0.54
CA CYS A 120 -7.38 -11.34 -0.34
C CYS A 120 -6.30 -12.40 -0.47
N THR A 121 -5.22 -12.05 -1.17
CA THR A 121 -4.10 -12.95 -1.43
C THR A 121 -2.77 -12.25 -1.25
N TYR A 122 -1.77 -13.01 -0.82
CA TYR A 122 -0.39 -12.58 -0.78
C TYR A 122 0.44 -13.33 -1.81
N THR A 123 1.01 -12.58 -2.75
CA THR A 123 1.93 -13.10 -3.76
C THR A 123 3.36 -12.88 -3.30
N ARG A 124 4.06 -13.98 -2.99
CA ARG A 124 5.50 -13.94 -2.65
C ARG A 124 6.32 -13.60 -3.89
N LEU A 125 7.22 -12.63 -3.74
CA LEU A 125 8.14 -12.19 -4.79
C LEU A 125 9.56 -12.72 -4.51
N PRO A 126 10.41 -12.92 -5.53
CA PRO A 126 11.82 -13.27 -5.32
C PRO A 126 12.48 -12.20 -4.46
N SER A 127 13.02 -12.56 -3.30
CA SER A 127 13.47 -11.56 -2.34
C SER A 127 14.51 -12.06 -1.35
N ARG A 128 15.28 -11.12 -0.80
CA ARG A 128 16.13 -11.27 0.40
C ARG A 128 15.52 -10.61 1.66
N LEU A 129 14.46 -9.83 1.49
CA LEU A 129 13.79 -9.04 2.53
C LEU A 129 12.29 -9.35 2.62
N ASN A 130 11.88 -10.54 2.17
CA ASN A 130 10.50 -11.05 2.27
C ASN A 130 9.47 -10.13 1.61
N ARG A 131 9.85 -9.63 0.43
CA ARG A 131 9.03 -8.77 -0.42
C ARG A 131 7.87 -9.54 -1.07
N GLY A 132 6.75 -8.85 -1.24
CA GLY A 132 5.53 -9.42 -1.78
C GLY A 132 4.52 -8.38 -2.22
N CYS A 133 3.36 -8.87 -2.63
CA CYS A 133 2.20 -8.04 -2.90
C CYS A 133 0.97 -8.62 -2.20
N LEU A 134 0.30 -7.78 -1.39
CA LEU A 134 -0.98 -8.10 -0.75
C LEU A 134 -2.10 -7.50 -1.60
N SER A 135 -2.87 -8.35 -2.27
CA SER A 135 -3.91 -7.95 -3.23
C SER A 135 -5.28 -8.36 -2.73
N ALA A 136 -6.25 -7.45 -2.84
CA ALA A 136 -7.66 -7.73 -2.58
C ALA A 136 -8.50 -7.48 -3.84
N ARG A 137 -9.52 -8.32 -4.03
CA ARG A 137 -10.55 -8.16 -5.06
C ARG A 137 -11.80 -7.55 -4.47
N PHE A 138 -12.43 -6.68 -5.25
CA PHE A 138 -13.67 -5.99 -4.96
C PHE A 138 -14.58 -6.07 -6.20
N THR A 139 -15.89 -6.09 -5.99
CA THR A 139 -16.85 -5.74 -7.06
C THR A 139 -17.42 -4.36 -6.76
N VAL A 140 -17.10 -3.39 -7.61
CA VAL A 140 -17.54 -1.99 -7.48
C VAL A 140 -18.27 -1.57 -8.75
N ASN A 141 -19.49 -1.05 -8.63
CA ASN A 141 -20.37 -0.71 -9.77
C ASN A 141 -20.56 -1.90 -10.75
N GLY A 142 -20.70 -3.12 -10.21
CA GLY A 142 -20.83 -4.35 -11.00
C GLY A 142 -19.57 -4.80 -11.77
N ARG A 143 -18.40 -4.20 -11.49
CA ARG A 143 -17.12 -4.52 -12.13
C ARG A 143 -16.07 -4.97 -11.11
N ASP A 144 -15.23 -5.91 -11.51
CA ASP A 144 -14.10 -6.34 -10.70
C ASP A 144 -13.02 -5.25 -10.65
N LEU A 145 -12.52 -4.99 -9.45
CA LEU A 145 -11.39 -4.10 -9.17
C LEU A 145 -10.41 -4.84 -8.27
N VAL A 146 -9.14 -4.91 -8.69
CA VAL A 146 -8.06 -5.44 -7.85
C VAL A 146 -7.23 -4.28 -7.30
N ILE A 147 -7.04 -4.23 -5.98
CA ILE A 147 -6.14 -3.26 -5.33
C ILE A 147 -5.01 -4.01 -4.63
N GLY A 148 -3.76 -3.67 -4.96
CA GLY A 148 -2.57 -4.36 -4.48
C GLY A 148 -1.60 -3.47 -3.74
N CYS A 149 -1.29 -3.80 -2.49
CA CYS A 149 -0.17 -3.24 -1.74
C CYS A 149 1.14 -3.84 -2.25
N VAL A 150 2.09 -3.01 -2.65
CA VAL A 150 3.39 -3.42 -3.18
C VAL A 150 4.51 -3.05 -2.21
N HIS A 151 5.47 -3.95 -1.99
CA HIS A 151 6.75 -3.61 -1.38
C HIS A 151 7.86 -4.35 -2.12
N LEU A 152 8.65 -3.64 -2.92
CA LEU A 152 9.72 -4.24 -3.73
C LEU A 152 11.09 -4.18 -3.03
N GLU A 153 12.08 -4.87 -3.60
CA GLU A 153 13.42 -4.98 -3.02
C GLU A 153 14.12 -3.62 -2.89
N SER A 154 14.61 -3.32 -1.69
CA SER A 154 15.27 -2.06 -1.40
C SER A 154 16.74 -2.06 -1.80
N GLY A 155 17.33 -0.86 -1.87
CA GLY A 155 18.76 -0.68 -2.11
C GLY A 155 19.12 -0.55 -3.59
N LYS A 156 20.18 0.22 -3.86
CA LYS A 156 20.60 0.58 -5.23
C LYS A 156 20.96 -0.64 -6.09
N ALA A 157 21.60 -1.65 -5.49
CA ALA A 157 22.09 -2.83 -6.20
C ALA A 157 20.97 -3.80 -6.61
N ALA A 158 19.74 -3.61 -6.12
CA ALA A 158 18.64 -4.54 -6.35
C ALA A 158 17.85 -4.30 -7.65
N ARG A 159 18.35 -3.44 -8.57
CA ARG A 159 17.66 -3.12 -9.84
C ARG A 159 17.14 -4.34 -10.59
N GLN A 160 18.03 -5.30 -10.89
CA GLN A 160 17.66 -6.49 -11.65
C GLN A 160 16.66 -7.37 -10.88
N LEU A 161 16.74 -7.39 -9.55
CA LEU A 161 15.80 -8.12 -8.72
C LEU A 161 14.42 -7.45 -8.75
N ARG A 162 14.35 -6.13 -8.58
CA ARG A 162 13.10 -5.36 -8.75
C ARG A 162 12.46 -5.57 -10.12
N ALA A 163 13.22 -5.57 -11.20
CA ALA A 163 12.69 -5.86 -12.54
C ALA A 163 12.03 -7.26 -12.59
N ARG A 164 12.67 -8.30 -12.04
CA ARG A 164 12.09 -9.65 -11.94
C ARG A 164 10.84 -9.68 -11.05
N GLN A 165 10.82 -8.92 -9.96
CA GLN A 165 9.68 -8.78 -9.08
C GLN A 165 8.49 -8.13 -9.81
N LEU A 166 8.72 -7.04 -10.55
CA LEU A 166 7.72 -6.37 -11.37
C LEU A 166 7.13 -7.30 -12.44
N THR A 167 7.98 -8.00 -13.20
CA THR A 167 7.51 -8.98 -14.20
C THR A 167 6.59 -10.02 -13.56
N ARG A 168 6.91 -10.49 -12.35
CA ARG A 168 6.08 -11.47 -11.65
C ARG A 168 4.79 -10.86 -11.11
N LEU A 169 4.87 -9.65 -10.57
CA LEU A 169 3.72 -8.90 -10.07
C LEU A 169 2.70 -8.67 -11.19
N PHE A 170 3.12 -8.11 -12.32
CA PHE A 170 2.21 -7.84 -13.45
C PHE A 170 1.60 -9.12 -14.01
N ARG A 171 2.37 -10.22 -14.09
CA ARG A 171 1.82 -11.53 -14.48
C ARG A 171 0.75 -12.04 -13.51
N ALA A 172 0.87 -11.76 -12.21
CA ALA A 172 -0.07 -12.24 -11.21
C ALA A 172 -1.46 -11.59 -11.32
N VAL A 173 -1.54 -10.40 -11.91
CA VAL A 173 -2.77 -9.61 -12.13
C VAL A 173 -3.05 -9.34 -13.61
N ALA A 174 -2.41 -10.11 -14.51
CA ALA A 174 -2.49 -9.86 -15.95
C ALA A 174 -3.90 -10.06 -16.51
N ALA A 175 -4.63 -11.04 -15.97
CA ALA A 175 -6.01 -11.37 -16.36
C ALA A 175 -7.05 -10.37 -15.82
N ASP A 176 -6.67 -9.54 -14.85
CA ASP A 176 -7.58 -8.55 -14.25
C ASP A 176 -7.64 -7.28 -15.12
N THR A 177 -8.85 -6.84 -15.44
CA THR A 177 -9.08 -5.67 -16.33
C THR A 177 -8.74 -4.35 -15.65
N ASP A 178 -9.31 -4.11 -14.47
CA ASP A 178 -9.11 -2.89 -13.69
C ASP A 178 -8.27 -3.20 -12.43
N VAL A 179 -7.10 -2.57 -12.34
CA VAL A 179 -6.12 -2.84 -11.29
C VAL A 179 -5.49 -1.55 -10.79
N VAL A 180 -5.40 -1.40 -9.47
CA VAL A 180 -4.66 -0.32 -8.80
C VAL A 180 -3.55 -0.94 -7.96
N LEU A 181 -2.30 -0.69 -8.32
CA LEU A 181 -1.13 -1.11 -7.54
C LEU A 181 -0.55 0.11 -6.85
N LEU A 182 -0.40 0.05 -5.53
CA LEU A 182 0.17 1.14 -4.75
C LEU A 182 1.05 0.62 -3.62
N GLY A 183 2.07 1.38 -3.25
CA GLY A 183 3.07 0.89 -2.29
C GLY A 183 4.44 1.48 -2.51
N ASP A 184 5.41 0.97 -1.75
CA ASP A 184 6.83 1.25 -1.90
C ASP A 184 7.43 0.36 -3.01
N PHE A 185 7.56 0.93 -4.20
CA PHE A 185 8.19 0.25 -5.34
C PHE A 185 9.72 0.26 -5.27
N ASN A 186 10.33 1.05 -4.39
CA ASN A 186 11.78 1.26 -4.30
C ASN A 186 12.44 1.60 -5.66
N LEU A 187 11.65 2.06 -6.64
CA LEU A 187 12.08 2.35 -8.00
C LEU A 187 12.71 3.73 -8.08
N ARG A 188 13.81 3.80 -8.81
CA ARG A 188 14.45 5.05 -9.22
C ARG A 188 13.94 5.43 -10.61
N ASP A 189 14.06 6.71 -10.99
CA ASP A 189 13.59 7.17 -12.31
C ASP A 189 14.23 6.39 -13.47
N THR A 190 15.50 6.02 -13.31
CA THR A 190 16.22 5.18 -14.29
C THR A 190 15.62 3.78 -14.47
N GLU A 191 14.71 3.33 -13.61
CA GLU A 191 14.11 1.97 -13.60
C GLU A 191 12.67 1.95 -14.12
N ASN A 192 12.15 3.09 -14.60
CA ASN A 192 10.79 3.18 -15.11
C ASN A 192 10.56 2.33 -16.38
N ASP A 193 11.63 1.95 -17.09
CA ASP A 193 11.63 1.02 -18.23
C ASP A 193 11.14 -0.39 -17.85
N ALA A 194 11.18 -0.75 -16.57
CA ALA A 194 10.68 -2.04 -16.08
C ALA A 194 9.16 -2.06 -15.79
N LEU A 195 8.48 -0.91 -15.88
CA LEU A 195 7.03 -0.84 -15.71
C LEU A 195 6.33 -1.37 -16.96
N ASP A 196 5.27 -2.15 -16.76
CA ASP A 196 4.42 -2.60 -17.86
C ASP A 196 3.65 -1.39 -18.43
N PRO A 197 3.72 -1.15 -19.76
CA PRO A 197 3.11 0.02 -20.39
C PRO A 197 1.59 0.06 -20.31
N THR A 198 0.92 -1.04 -19.93
CA THR A 198 -0.52 -1.06 -19.67
C THR A 198 -0.91 -0.34 -18.37
N TYR A 199 0.06 -0.07 -17.49
CA TYR A 199 -0.13 0.69 -16.26
C TYR A 199 0.27 2.15 -16.44
N ARG A 200 -0.59 3.06 -15.98
CA ARG A 200 -0.32 4.49 -15.89
C ARG A 200 0.19 4.85 -14.50
N ASP A 201 1.36 5.47 -14.41
CA ASP A 201 1.86 6.09 -13.17
C ASP A 201 1.10 7.39 -12.91
N VAL A 202 0.34 7.44 -11.81
CA VAL A 202 -0.62 8.51 -11.56
C VAL A 202 0.06 9.85 -11.25
N TRP A 203 1.21 9.84 -10.56
CA TRP A 203 1.86 11.07 -10.12
C TRP A 203 2.23 12.00 -11.28
N PRO A 204 3.07 11.58 -12.26
CA PRO A 204 3.43 12.45 -13.38
C PRO A 204 2.24 12.79 -14.28
N GLN A 205 1.17 11.99 -14.28
CA GLN A 205 -0.06 12.28 -15.03
C GLN A 205 -0.81 13.49 -14.44
N LEU A 206 -0.95 13.57 -13.12
CA LEU A 206 -1.74 14.61 -12.45
C LEU A 206 -0.91 15.79 -11.94
N ARG A 207 0.41 15.61 -11.78
CA ARG A 207 1.35 16.63 -11.26
C ARG A 207 2.54 16.81 -12.21
N PRO A 208 2.30 17.20 -13.47
CA PRO A 208 3.39 17.38 -14.43
C PRO A 208 4.38 18.45 -13.94
N GLY A 209 5.67 18.11 -13.94
CA GLY A 209 6.74 19.00 -13.48
C GLY A 209 7.00 18.97 -11.97
N GLU A 210 6.14 18.34 -11.17
CA GLU A 210 6.38 18.14 -9.74
C GLU A 210 7.01 16.76 -9.48
N PRO A 211 8.19 16.68 -8.83
CA PRO A 211 8.93 15.42 -8.71
C PRO A 211 8.26 14.38 -7.81
N GLY A 212 7.43 14.82 -6.85
CA GLY A 212 6.69 13.92 -5.97
C GLY A 212 7.56 13.04 -5.08
N PHE A 213 8.66 13.57 -4.54
CA PHE A 213 9.56 12.80 -3.69
C PHE A 213 8.81 12.28 -2.45
N THR A 214 8.81 10.97 -2.26
CA THR A 214 8.21 10.30 -1.10
C THR A 214 9.24 10.01 -0.02
N GLU A 215 10.53 10.08 -0.35
CA GLU A 215 11.63 10.24 0.60
C GLU A 215 12.37 11.53 0.23
N ASP A 216 12.17 12.59 1.01
CA ASP A 216 12.72 13.93 0.78
C ASP A 216 13.40 14.47 2.04
N THR A 217 14.73 14.51 2.03
CA THR A 217 15.53 14.98 3.18
C THR A 217 15.66 16.50 3.28
N SER A 218 15.14 17.27 2.31
CA SER A 218 15.02 18.72 2.45
C SER A 218 13.85 19.12 3.34
N ILE A 219 12.85 18.24 3.46
CA ILE A 219 11.67 18.39 4.32
C ILE A 219 11.80 17.50 5.55
N ASN A 220 11.99 16.19 5.35
CA ASN A 220 12.06 15.20 6.42
C ASN A 220 13.48 15.10 6.99
N LEU A 221 13.80 15.98 7.94
CA LEU A 221 15.11 16.02 8.58
C LEU A 221 15.40 14.80 9.47
N MET A 222 14.36 14.10 9.95
CA MET A 222 14.50 12.79 10.64
C MET A 222 15.27 11.81 9.76
N ARG A 223 14.89 11.76 8.47
CA ARG A 223 15.49 10.87 7.50
C ARG A 223 16.95 11.23 7.23
N TYR A 224 17.25 12.52 7.19
CA TYR A 224 18.61 13.02 7.01
C TYR A 224 19.49 12.60 8.18
N ASP A 225 19.07 12.84 9.42
CA ASP A 225 19.85 12.54 10.63
C ASP A 225 20.22 11.07 10.75
N MET A 226 19.29 10.18 10.39
CA MET A 226 19.51 8.75 10.47
C MET A 226 20.64 8.28 9.53
N LYS A 227 20.80 8.87 8.35
CA LYS A 227 21.74 8.36 7.33
C LYS A 227 22.84 9.33 6.94
N ASN A 228 22.82 10.55 7.48
CA ASN A 228 23.71 11.65 7.14
C ASN A 228 23.89 11.80 5.61
N LYS A 229 22.77 11.78 4.88
CA LYS A 229 22.78 11.76 3.41
C LYS A 229 21.53 12.40 2.84
N HIS A 230 21.74 13.34 1.93
CA HIS A 230 20.64 13.91 1.13
C HIS A 230 20.05 12.87 0.18
N ARG A 231 18.72 12.90 0.08
CA ARG A 231 17.93 11.94 -0.66
C ARG A 231 16.62 12.59 -1.10
N HIS A 232 16.35 12.46 -2.40
CA HIS A 232 15.13 12.88 -3.07
C HIS A 232 14.75 11.77 -4.04
N VAL A 233 13.78 10.93 -3.67
CA VAL A 233 13.33 9.81 -4.50
C VAL A 233 11.83 9.61 -4.37
N ARG A 234 11.18 9.18 -5.47
CA ARG A 234 9.76 8.80 -5.51
C ARG A 234 9.63 7.28 -5.54
N PHE A 235 9.75 6.70 -4.36
CA PHE A 235 9.63 5.26 -4.17
C PHE A 235 8.18 4.80 -4.13
N ASP A 236 7.33 5.59 -3.49
CA ASP A 236 5.94 5.23 -3.29
C ASP A 236 5.12 5.72 -4.49
N ARG A 237 4.36 4.82 -5.09
CA ARG A 237 3.64 5.09 -6.34
C ARG A 237 2.23 4.56 -6.29
N VAL A 238 1.40 5.10 -7.17
CA VAL A 238 0.08 4.56 -7.53
C VAL A 238 0.11 4.31 -9.03
N LEU A 239 -0.10 3.07 -9.43
CA LEU A 239 -0.16 2.62 -10.81
C LEU A 239 -1.58 2.11 -11.11
N VAL A 240 -2.16 2.54 -12.23
CA VAL A 240 -3.53 2.19 -12.62
C VAL A 240 -3.53 1.51 -13.98
N LYS A 241 -4.17 0.34 -14.08
CA LYS A 241 -4.50 -0.36 -15.32
C LYS A 241 -6.02 -0.41 -15.46
N GLY A 242 -6.52 -0.31 -16.69
CA GLY A 242 -7.95 -0.33 -16.99
C GLY A 242 -8.50 1.05 -17.32
N GLN A 243 -9.82 1.14 -17.49
CA GLN A 243 -10.52 2.36 -17.92
C GLN A 243 -11.75 2.67 -17.06
N ALA A 244 -12.18 1.75 -16.20
CA ALA A 244 -13.35 1.99 -15.34
C ALA A 244 -13.06 3.03 -14.25
N TRP A 245 -11.78 3.24 -13.90
CA TRP A 245 -11.34 4.15 -12.86
C TRP A 245 -10.25 5.09 -13.37
N GLN A 246 -10.57 6.39 -13.37
CA GLN A 246 -9.64 7.44 -13.79
C GLN A 246 -9.13 8.17 -12.54
N PRO A 247 -7.81 8.29 -12.33
CA PRO A 247 -7.29 9.11 -11.25
C PRO A 247 -7.64 10.59 -11.49
N THR A 248 -8.11 11.25 -10.44
CA THR A 248 -8.53 12.66 -10.45
C THR A 248 -7.80 13.51 -9.41
N GLU A 249 -7.24 12.90 -8.38
CA GLU A 249 -6.42 13.59 -7.38
C GLU A 249 -5.23 12.70 -6.96
N ILE A 250 -4.08 13.33 -6.71
CA ILE A 250 -2.95 12.71 -6.01
C ILE A 250 -2.22 13.77 -5.18
N ARG A 251 -1.81 13.38 -3.96
CA ARG A 251 -1.00 14.22 -3.06
C ARG A 251 -0.22 13.40 -2.04
N LEU A 252 0.81 14.03 -1.47
CA LEU A 252 1.57 13.48 -0.37
C LEU A 252 0.81 13.63 0.97
N LEU A 253 1.11 12.73 1.90
CA LEU A 253 0.62 12.70 3.27
C LEU A 253 1.81 12.70 4.23
N GLY A 254 1.64 13.30 5.41
CA GLY A 254 2.63 13.23 6.48
C GLY A 254 3.91 14.02 6.19
N VAL A 255 3.79 15.12 5.44
CA VAL A 255 4.89 16.03 5.09
C VAL A 255 5.28 17.00 6.21
N GLU A 256 4.63 16.89 7.37
CA GLU A 256 4.88 17.72 8.54
C GLU A 256 5.38 16.86 9.71
N PRO A 257 6.16 17.43 10.65
CA PRO A 257 6.53 16.76 11.89
C PRO A 257 5.29 16.37 12.71
N ILE A 258 5.40 15.30 13.52
CA ILE A 258 4.27 14.77 14.31
C ILE A 258 3.79 15.72 15.41
N ALA A 259 4.63 16.68 15.83
CA ALA A 259 4.28 17.70 16.80
C ALA A 259 5.21 18.92 16.65
N PRO A 260 4.74 20.15 16.98
CA PRO A 260 5.59 21.35 16.97
C PRO A 260 6.82 21.26 17.89
N SER A 261 6.71 20.52 19.01
CA SER A 261 7.83 20.26 19.94
C SER A 261 8.81 19.19 19.44
N LEU A 262 8.44 18.43 18.42
CA LEU A 262 9.22 17.34 17.83
C LEU A 262 9.50 17.62 16.34
N GLN A 263 10.05 18.78 16.03
CA GLN A 263 10.26 19.29 14.66
C GLN A 263 11.07 18.35 13.74
N ARG A 264 11.81 17.39 14.30
CA ARG A 264 12.62 16.42 13.55
C ARG A 264 12.06 15.00 13.60
N ILE A 265 10.84 14.80 14.08
CA ILE A 265 10.17 13.50 14.08
C ILE A 265 8.98 13.60 13.14
N PHE A 266 9.02 12.83 12.07
CA PHE A 266 7.96 12.73 11.07
C PHE A 266 7.18 11.43 11.26
N PRO A 267 5.97 11.30 10.68
CA PRO A 267 5.19 10.06 10.77
C PRO A 267 5.98 8.82 10.30
N SER A 268 6.78 8.98 9.25
CA SER A 268 7.70 7.96 8.76
C SER A 268 8.92 8.62 8.11
N ASP A 269 9.92 7.82 7.77
CA ASP A 269 11.04 8.25 6.95
C ASP A 269 10.64 8.38 5.45
N HIS A 270 9.42 7.91 5.13
CA HIS A 270 8.67 8.17 3.90
C HIS A 270 7.47 9.11 4.15
N PHE A 271 7.02 9.80 3.10
CA PHE A 271 5.70 10.40 3.02
C PHE A 271 4.70 9.42 2.42
N GLY A 272 3.47 9.44 2.93
CA GLY A 272 2.38 8.66 2.35
C GLY A 272 1.89 9.28 1.04
N VAL A 273 1.11 8.52 0.29
CA VAL A 273 0.47 9.00 -0.94
C VAL A 273 -1.02 8.68 -0.88
N LEU A 274 -1.86 9.69 -1.13
CA LEU A 274 -3.31 9.53 -1.30
C LEU A 274 -3.65 9.79 -2.76
N CYS A 275 -4.53 8.94 -3.32
CA CYS A 275 -5.05 9.09 -4.66
C CYS A 275 -6.56 8.89 -4.66
N ARG A 276 -7.26 9.75 -5.39
CA ARG A 276 -8.70 9.63 -5.66
C ARG A 276 -8.90 9.18 -7.09
N LEU A 277 -9.75 8.17 -7.27
CA LEU A 277 -10.16 7.62 -8.56
C LEU A 277 -11.66 7.88 -8.73
N SER A 278 -12.07 8.37 -9.90
CA SER A 278 -13.47 8.55 -10.26
C SER A 278 -13.92 7.45 -11.19
N ALA A 279 -15.09 6.87 -10.91
CA ALA A 279 -15.72 5.92 -11.80
C ALA A 279 -15.98 6.60 -13.14
N GLN A 280 -15.60 5.94 -14.24
CA GLN A 280 -15.97 6.38 -15.57
C GLN A 280 -17.33 5.79 -15.90
N SER A 281 -18.27 6.64 -16.28
CA SER A 281 -19.52 6.21 -16.89
C SER A 281 -19.15 5.36 -18.10
N GLY A 282 -19.43 4.06 -18.05
CA GLY A 282 -19.24 3.24 -19.23
C GLY A 282 -20.10 3.80 -20.35
N ALA A 283 -19.50 4.09 -21.51
CA ALA A 283 -20.23 3.78 -22.73
C ALA A 283 -20.65 2.31 -22.57
N ALA A 284 -21.96 2.06 -22.55
CA ALA A 284 -22.46 0.70 -22.65
C ALA A 284 -21.70 0.04 -23.81
N GLN A 285 -21.05 -1.09 -23.55
CA GLN A 285 -20.55 -1.87 -24.66
C GLN A 285 -21.77 -2.23 -25.53
N PRO A 286 -21.71 -2.02 -26.85
CA PRO A 286 -22.79 -2.43 -27.74
C PRO A 286 -23.03 -3.94 -27.67
#